data_AF-A0A443RRA5-F1
#
_entry.id   AF-A0A443RRA5-F1
#
_cell.length_a   1.000
_cell.length_b   1.000
_cell.length_c   1.000
_cell.angle_alpha   90.00
_cell.angle_beta   90.00
_cell.angle_gamma   90.00
#
_symmetry.space_group_name_H-M   'P 1'
#
loop_
_entity.id
_entity.type
_entity.pdbx_description
1 polymer ?
#
loop_
_entity_poly.entity_id
_entity_poly.type
_entity_poly.pdbx_seq_one_letter_code
_entity_poly.pdbx_strand_id
1 'polypeptide(L)'
;MSSPKNSISITIKKIKLEEAEEAAEEHRGEWGSNVEFFLACLGNMVGIGNVYRFPFLVYKNGGGAFLIPYLFFMFLMAIPILMLETTIGQYTQRGPVESFSNMFPILK
;
A
#
# COMPACT_ATOMS: atom_id res chain seq x y z
N MET A 1 -4.37 -51.72 -12.24
CA MET A 1 -3.39 -51.62 -11.14
C MET A 1 -2.53 -50.38 -11.37
N SER A 2 -3.05 -49.18 -11.05
CA SER A 2 -2.34 -47.91 -11.30
C SER A 2 -1.26 -47.73 -10.23
N SER A 3 -0.01 -47.70 -10.67
CA SER A 3 1.18 -47.82 -9.81
C SER A 3 1.30 -46.67 -8.77
N PRO A 4 1.65 -46.97 -7.50
CA PRO A 4 1.77 -46.00 -6.40
C PRO A 4 2.86 -44.92 -6.60
N LYS A 5 3.69 -45.04 -7.64
CA LYS A 5 4.77 -44.10 -7.99
C LYS A 5 4.27 -42.71 -8.40
N ASN A 6 3.03 -42.60 -8.89
CA ASN A 6 2.46 -41.32 -9.32
C ASN A 6 2.00 -40.46 -8.13
N SER A 7 1.51 -41.10 -7.06
CA SER A 7 1.04 -40.42 -5.84
C SER A 7 2.19 -39.73 -5.09
N ILE A 8 3.31 -40.44 -4.92
CA ILE A 8 4.51 -39.91 -4.24
C ILE A 8 5.11 -38.74 -5.02
N SER A 9 5.14 -38.81 -6.35
CA SER A 9 5.63 -37.73 -7.21
C SER A 9 4.76 -36.47 -7.13
N ILE A 10 3.44 -36.63 -6.96
CA ILE A 10 2.51 -35.52 -6.76
C ILE A 10 2.73 -34.88 -5.39
N THR A 11 2.91 -35.67 -4.34
CA THR A 11 3.20 -35.18 -2.99
C THR A 11 4.53 -34.44 -2.94
N ILE A 12 5.59 -34.96 -3.57
CA ILE A 12 6.89 -34.28 -3.65
C ILE A 12 6.80 -33.00 -4.47
N LYS A 13 6.01 -32.97 -5.56
CA LYS A 13 5.76 -31.72 -6.30
C LYS A 13 4.99 -30.71 -5.47
N LYS A 14 4.01 -31.13 -4.68
CA LYS A 14 3.26 -30.24 -3.78
C LYS A 14 4.17 -29.65 -2.71
N ILE A 15 4.98 -30.48 -2.05
CA ILE A 15 5.96 -30.02 -1.04
C ILE A 15 6.93 -29.01 -1.65
N LYS A 16 7.44 -29.27 -2.87
CA LYS A 16 8.32 -28.32 -3.56
C LYS A 16 7.63 -27.04 -4.02
N LEU A 17 6.33 -27.08 -4.26
CA LEU A 17 5.53 -25.89 -4.63
C LEU A 17 5.21 -25.06 -3.38
N GLU A 18 4.89 -25.72 -2.26
CA GLU A 18 4.70 -25.07 -0.95
C GLU A 18 6.02 -24.45 -0.46
N GLU A 19 7.16 -25.15 -0.53
CA GLU A 19 8.48 -24.58 -0.21
C GLU A 19 8.84 -23.40 -1.12
N ALA A 20 8.43 -23.43 -2.39
CA ALA A 20 8.68 -22.35 -3.33
C ALA A 20 7.75 -21.14 -3.10
N GLU A 21 6.51 -21.36 -2.68
CA GLU A 21 5.60 -20.28 -2.24
C GLU A 21 6.06 -19.67 -0.91
N GLU A 22 6.49 -20.49 0.05
CA GLU A 22 7.00 -20.04 1.35
C GLU A 22 8.31 -19.26 1.20
N ALA A 23 9.22 -19.71 0.33
CA ALA A 23 10.44 -18.96 -0.03
C ALA A 23 10.14 -17.67 -0.83
N ALA A 24 9.02 -17.63 -1.58
CA ALA A 24 8.58 -16.41 -2.27
C ALA A 24 7.89 -15.41 -1.32
N GLU A 25 7.21 -15.89 -0.26
CA GLU A 25 6.73 -15.03 0.82
C GLU A 25 7.86 -14.47 1.69
N GLU A 26 8.93 -15.24 1.92
CA GLU A 26 10.04 -14.84 2.78
C GLU A 26 10.92 -13.73 2.17
N HIS A 27 10.88 -13.52 0.85
CA HIS A 27 11.63 -12.48 0.16
C HIS A 27 10.72 -11.35 -0.34
N ARG A 28 10.21 -10.55 0.61
CA ARG A 28 9.65 -9.23 0.29
C ARG A 28 10.71 -8.39 -0.42
N GLY A 29 10.36 -7.89 -1.61
CA GLY A 29 11.25 -6.99 -2.36
C GLY A 29 11.51 -5.70 -1.58
N GLU A 30 12.79 -5.36 -1.41
CA GLU A 30 13.21 -4.08 -0.86
C GLU A 30 13.15 -2.98 -1.94
N TRP A 31 12.89 -1.75 -1.51
CA TRP A 31 12.94 -0.60 -2.42
C TRP A 31 14.40 -0.30 -2.81
N GLY A 32 14.66 -0.07 -4.09
CA GLY A 32 16.01 0.21 -4.60
C GLY A 32 16.57 1.56 -4.12
N SER A 33 15.70 2.53 -3.85
CA SER A 33 16.07 3.83 -3.29
C SER A 33 14.92 4.49 -2.53
N ASN A 34 15.28 5.29 -1.51
CA ASN A 34 14.33 6.16 -0.80
C ASN A 34 13.57 7.09 -1.77
N VAL A 35 14.24 7.56 -2.83
CA VAL A 35 13.63 8.47 -3.82
C VAL A 35 12.54 7.75 -4.63
N GLU A 36 12.74 6.48 -4.97
CA GLU A 36 11.74 5.68 -5.68
C GLU A 36 10.50 5.48 -4.82
N PHE A 37 10.69 5.23 -3.52
CA PHE A 37 9.60 5.16 -2.56
C PHE A 37 8.85 6.50 -2.46
N PHE A 38 9.57 7.62 -2.29
CA PHE A 38 8.94 8.95 -2.23
C PHE A 38 8.18 9.28 -3.52
N LEU A 39 8.73 8.94 -4.68
CA LEU A 39 8.09 9.20 -5.97
C LEU A 39 6.84 8.33 -6.17
N ALA A 40 6.85 7.08 -5.69
CA ALA A 40 5.68 6.21 -5.67
C ALA A 40 4.57 6.79 -4.77
N CYS A 41 4.92 7.28 -3.57
CA CYS A 41 3.97 7.94 -2.67
C CYS A 41 3.38 9.22 -3.29
N LEU A 42 4.20 10.05 -3.92
CA LEU A 42 3.75 11.26 -4.62
C LEU A 42 2.83 10.91 -5.81
N GLY A 43 3.15 9.88 -6.57
CA GLY A 43 2.30 9.37 -7.65
C GLY A 43 0.93 8.91 -7.16
N ASN A 44 0.86 8.28 -5.99
CA ASN A 44 -0.41 7.89 -5.37
C ASN A 44 -1.23 9.11 -4.87
N MET A 45 -0.57 10.17 -4.41
CA MET A 45 -1.25 11.39 -3.96
C MET A 45 -1.78 12.27 -5.11
N VAL A 46 -1.10 12.27 -6.26
CA VAL A 46 -1.48 13.08 -7.43
C VAL A 46 -2.46 12.30 -8.32
N GLY A 47 -3.75 12.35 -7.97
CA GLY A 47 -4.82 11.72 -8.74
C GLY A 47 -5.56 12.66 -9.70
N ILE A 48 -6.09 12.12 -10.81
CA ILE A 48 -6.96 12.84 -11.77
C ILE A 48 -8.13 13.53 -11.06
N GLY A 49 -8.67 12.91 -10.00
CA GLY A 49 -9.73 13.47 -9.18
C GLY A 49 -9.36 14.80 -8.52
N ASN A 50 -8.10 14.99 -8.13
CA ASN A 50 -7.64 16.24 -7.51
C ASN A 50 -7.52 17.36 -8.55
N VAL A 51 -7.05 17.02 -9.76
CA VAL A 51 -6.86 17.97 -10.88
C VAL A 51 -8.19 18.48 -11.42
N TYR A 52 -9.23 17.65 -11.51
CA TYR A 52 -10.55 18.07 -12.01
C TYR A 52 -11.42 18.76 -10.95
N ARG A 53 -11.34 18.32 -9.69
CA ARG A 53 -12.15 18.89 -8.59
C ARG A 53 -11.64 20.25 -8.12
N PHE A 54 -10.34 20.48 -8.20
CA PHE A 54 -9.71 21.71 -7.73
C PHE A 54 -10.18 22.98 -8.49
N PRO A 55 -10.22 23.02 -9.83
CA PRO A 55 -10.74 24.18 -10.58
C PRO A 55 -12.18 24.54 -10.22
N PHE A 56 -13.04 23.53 -10.05
CA PHE A 56 -14.44 23.74 -9.69
C PHE A 56 -14.60 24.31 -8.28
N LEU A 57 -13.82 23.80 -7.32
CA LEU A 57 -13.89 24.22 -5.92
C LEU A 57 -13.35 25.64 -5.71
N VAL A 58 -12.28 26.00 -6.42
CA VAL A 58 -11.68 27.35 -6.42
C VAL A 58 -12.66 28.36 -7.03
N TYR A 59 -13.33 28.02 -8.13
CA TYR A 59 -14.29 28.93 -8.76
C TYR A 59 -15.50 29.25 -7.86
N LYS A 60 -16.00 28.27 -7.11
CA LYS A 60 -17.19 28.45 -6.25
C LYS A 60 -16.88 29.18 -4.92
N ASN A 61 -15.68 29.05 -4.37
CA ASN A 61 -15.33 29.55 -3.03
C ASN A 61 -14.49 30.85 -3.05
N GLY A 62 -14.67 31.71 -4.06
CA GLY A 62 -14.00 33.01 -4.11
C GLY A 62 -12.67 33.03 -4.87
N GLY A 63 -12.47 32.11 -5.82
CA GLY A 63 -11.31 32.11 -6.70
C GLY A 63 -10.00 31.82 -5.96
N GLY A 64 -8.94 32.52 -6.32
CA GLY A 64 -7.58 32.28 -5.82
C GLY A 64 -7.39 32.46 -4.30
N ALA A 65 -8.29 33.15 -3.60
CA ALA A 65 -8.22 33.28 -2.14
C ALA A 65 -8.43 31.93 -1.42
N PHE A 66 -9.16 31.00 -2.04
CA PHE A 66 -9.41 29.67 -1.50
C PHE A 66 -8.17 28.75 -1.54
N LEU A 67 -7.15 29.08 -2.35
CA LEU A 67 -5.90 28.30 -2.41
C LEU A 67 -5.13 28.33 -1.09
N ILE A 68 -5.16 29.46 -0.38
CA ILE A 68 -4.36 29.67 0.83
C ILE A 68 -4.76 28.66 1.93
N PRO A 69 -6.04 28.60 2.38
CA PRO A 69 -6.45 27.59 3.33
C PRO A 69 -6.34 26.17 2.76
N TYR A 70 -6.60 25.97 1.47
CA TYR A 70 -6.50 24.65 0.84
C TYR A 70 -5.08 24.07 0.91
N LEU A 71 -4.06 24.85 0.55
CA LEU A 71 -2.66 24.43 0.67
C LEU A 71 -2.26 24.25 2.12
N PHE A 72 -2.69 25.14 3.01
CA PHE A 72 -2.41 25.04 4.44
C PHE A 72 -2.93 23.72 5.03
N PHE A 73 -4.21 23.39 4.81
CA PHE A 73 -4.79 22.13 5.25
C PHE A 73 -4.20 20.92 4.52
N MET A 74 -3.83 21.07 3.24
CA MET A 74 -3.13 20.02 2.50
C MET A 74 -1.81 19.68 3.20
N PHE A 75 -0.97 20.65 3.55
CA PHE A 75 0.29 20.34 4.25
C PHE A 75 0.05 19.87 5.69
N LEU A 76 -0.87 20.50 6.41
CA LEU A 76 -1.16 20.16 7.81
C LEU A 76 -1.80 18.80 8.00
N MET A 77 -2.59 18.32 7.05
CA MET A 77 -3.25 17.02 7.15
C MET A 77 -2.53 15.96 6.31
N ALA A 78 -2.08 16.28 5.10
CA ALA A 78 -1.46 15.27 4.23
C ALA A 78 -0.12 14.78 4.76
N ILE A 79 0.73 15.66 5.30
CA ILE A 79 2.04 15.24 5.85
C ILE A 79 1.86 14.29 7.05
N PRO A 80 1.10 14.63 8.12
CA PRO A 80 0.98 13.73 9.25
C PRO A 80 0.22 12.45 8.91
N ILE A 81 -0.79 12.49 8.03
CA ILE A 81 -1.49 11.27 7.60
C ILE A 81 -0.55 10.36 6.81
N LEU A 82 0.27 10.92 5.90
CA LEU A 82 1.24 10.13 5.14
C LEU A 82 2.31 9.53 6.06
N MET A 83 2.78 10.29 7.04
CA MET A 83 3.73 9.80 8.05
C MET A 83 3.12 8.69 8.90
N LEU A 84 1.85 8.83 9.32
CA LEU A 84 1.13 7.81 10.07
C LEU A 84 0.99 6.51 9.25
N GLU A 85 0.51 6.62 8.02
CA GLU A 85 0.34 5.49 7.10
C GLU A 85 1.68 4.77 6.85
N THR A 86 2.72 5.55 6.56
CA THR A 86 4.06 5.00 6.30
C THR A 86 4.65 4.34 7.54
N THR A 87 4.47 4.94 8.73
CA THR A 87 4.95 4.37 10.00
C THR A 87 4.24 3.06 10.31
N ILE A 88 2.91 2.99 10.11
CA ILE A 88 2.15 1.76 10.30
C ILE A 88 2.61 0.68 9.32
N GLY A 89 2.75 1.02 8.04
CA GLY A 89 3.25 0.10 7.02
C GLY A 89 4.67 -0.41 7.29
N GLN A 90 5.54 0.45 7.78
CA GLN A 90 6.90 0.07 8.18
C GLN A 90 6.93 -0.76 9.48
N TYR A 91 6.02 -0.51 10.41
CA TYR A 91 5.96 -1.23 11.68
C TYR A 91 5.42 -2.66 11.51
N THR A 92 4.37 -2.84 10.72
CA THR A 92 3.72 -4.15 10.55
C THR A 92 4.34 -4.98 9.44
N GLN A 93 5.05 -4.35 8.48
CA GLN A 93 5.62 -5.00 7.29
C GLN A 93 4.60 -5.91 6.56
N ARG A 94 3.31 -5.58 6.66
CA ARG A 94 2.18 -6.37 6.16
C ARG A 94 1.23 -5.51 5.34
N GLY A 95 0.34 -6.14 4.58
CA GLY A 95 -0.67 -5.41 3.81
C GLY A 95 -1.60 -4.62 4.72
N PRO A 96 -2.29 -3.58 4.23
CA PRO A 96 -3.13 -2.71 5.07
C PRO A 96 -4.21 -3.49 5.83
N VAL A 97 -4.85 -4.47 5.19
CA VAL A 97 -5.89 -5.32 5.83
C VAL A 97 -5.32 -6.12 7.01
N GLU A 98 -4.12 -6.70 6.85
CA GLU A 98 -3.45 -7.44 7.91
C GLU A 98 -2.88 -6.53 9.01
N SER A 99 -2.38 -5.35 8.66
CA SER A 99 -1.95 -4.33 9.64
C SER A 99 -3.08 -3.96 10.58
N PHE A 100 -4.24 -3.61 10.04
CA PHE A 100 -5.39 -3.21 10.83
C PHE A 100 -5.94 -4.37 11.66
N SER A 101 -5.97 -5.59 11.11
CA SER A 101 -6.37 -6.79 11.85
C SER A 101 -5.45 -7.12 13.02
N ASN A 102 -4.15 -6.82 12.92
CA ASN A 102 -3.18 -7.06 13.99
C ASN A 102 -3.19 -5.95 15.05
N MET A 103 -3.46 -4.69 14.66
CA MET A 103 -3.53 -3.55 15.58
C MET A 103 -4.87 -3.48 16.32
N PHE A 104 -5.96 -3.78 15.63
CA PHE A 104 -7.32 -3.72 16.17
C PHE A 104 -8.01 -5.07 15.95
N PRO A 105 -7.91 -6.00 16.92
CA PRO A 105 -8.52 -7.33 16.78
C PRO A 105 -10.07 -7.30 16.72
N ILE A 106 -10.69 -6.14 16.98
CA ILE A 106 -12.14 -5.89 16.89
C ILE A 106 -12.61 -5.64 15.44
N LEU A 107 -11.73 -5.22 14.54
CA LEU A 107 -12.08 -4.88 13.15
C LEU A 107 -11.98 -6.08 12.18
N LYS A 108 -11.85 -7.30 12.72
CA LYS A 108 -11.80 -8.55 11.95
C LYS A 108 -13.17 -9.22 11.85
#